data_AF-A0A960PRX9-F1
#
_entry.id   AF-A0A960PRX9-F1
#
_cell.length_a   1.000
_cell.length_b   1.000
_cell.length_c   1.000
_cell.angle_alpha   90.00
_cell.angle_beta   90.00
_cell.angle_gamma   90.00
#
_symmetry.space_group_name_H-M   'P 1'
#
loop_
_entity.id
_entity.type
_entity.pdbx_description
1 polymer ?
#
loop_
_entity_poly.entity_id
_entity_poly.type
_entity_poly.pdbx_seq_one_letter_code
_entity_poly.pdbx_strand_id
1 'polypeptide(L)'
;MKGRRIRGVGNPWFAAPTGLDAWAAAFLTLGFSAFFLLVYGGASALSARIPWSCQGGWAFEGAIPFVPSAAALYLTVVPALALAPWILRSRGRLLPFAAALSAETALGGICFLLFPMVSSFPPRPVAALSGAGGLAFRLADFLNLERNELPSLHVAFAVT
;
A
#
# COMPACT_ATOMS: atom_id res chain seq x y z
N MET A 1 33.61 -30.14 30.67
CA MET A 1 32.85 -30.09 29.39
C MET A 1 31.68 -29.14 29.57
N LYS A 2 31.78 -27.90 29.07
CA LYS A 2 30.75 -26.86 29.24
C LYS A 2 29.79 -26.92 28.05
N GLY A 3 28.53 -27.22 28.33
CA GLY A 3 27.47 -27.40 27.34
C GLY A 3 27.35 -26.20 26.40
N ARG A 4 27.61 -26.45 25.11
CA ARG A 4 27.39 -25.51 24.03
C ARG A 4 25.86 -25.35 23.89
N ARG A 5 25.32 -24.23 24.37
CA ARG A 5 23.93 -23.83 24.11
C ARG A 5 23.72 -23.82 22.60
N ILE A 6 22.96 -24.79 22.09
CA ILE A 6 22.43 -24.78 20.73
C ILE A 6 21.48 -23.58 20.70
N ARG A 7 21.92 -22.46 20.13
CA ARG A 7 21.02 -21.34 19.81
C ARG A 7 19.96 -21.92 18.90
N GLY A 8 18.71 -21.90 19.35
CA GLY A 8 17.57 -22.38 18.58
C GLY A 8 17.65 -21.83 17.16
N VAL A 9 17.47 -22.71 16.19
CA VAL A 9 17.36 -22.36 14.78
C VAL A 9 16.08 -21.53 14.64
N GLY A 10 16.20 -20.22 14.84
CA GLY A 10 15.10 -19.29 14.59
C GLY A 10 14.72 -19.37 13.10
N ASN A 11 13.44 -19.17 12.80
CA ASN A 11 12.95 -19.17 11.43
C ASN A 11 13.80 -18.21 10.58
N PRO A 12 14.47 -18.67 9.51
CA PRO A 12 15.34 -17.81 8.70
C PRO A 12 14.53 -16.70 8.00
N TRP A 13 13.22 -16.90 7.82
CA TRP A 13 12.31 -16.00 7.10
C TRP A 13 11.63 -14.95 7.99
N PHE A 14 11.31 -15.27 9.25
CA PHE A 14 10.67 -14.32 10.18
C PHE A 14 11.36 -14.29 11.54
N ALA A 15 11.75 -13.09 11.98
CA ALA A 15 12.19 -12.86 13.35
C ALA A 15 11.93 -11.40 13.75
N ALA A 16 11.59 -11.16 15.01
CA ALA A 16 11.42 -9.81 15.51
C ALA A 16 12.78 -9.08 15.57
N PRO A 17 12.86 -7.80 15.17
CA PRO A 17 14.03 -6.98 15.43
C PRO A 17 14.24 -6.87 16.95
N THR A 18 15.48 -6.73 17.41
CA THR A 18 15.81 -6.67 18.85
C THR A 18 16.67 -5.46 19.17
N GLY A 19 16.62 -4.99 20.43
CA GLY A 19 17.42 -3.85 20.89
C GLY A 19 17.15 -2.56 20.09
N LEU A 20 18.22 -1.91 19.63
CA LEU A 20 18.15 -0.67 18.85
C LEU A 20 17.45 -0.85 17.51
N ASP A 21 17.54 -2.03 16.89
CA ASP A 21 16.85 -2.30 15.63
C ASP A 21 15.33 -2.37 15.82
N ALA A 22 14.84 -2.79 16.99
CA ALA A 22 13.41 -2.80 17.29
C ALA A 22 12.84 -1.37 17.36
N TRP A 23 13.57 -0.47 18.03
CA TRP A 23 13.20 0.94 18.08
C TRP A 23 13.27 1.61 16.70
N ALA A 24 14.32 1.32 15.93
CA ALA A 24 14.44 1.83 14.57
C ALA A 24 13.29 1.31 13.68
N ALA A 25 12.95 0.02 13.78
CA ALA A 25 11.83 -0.56 13.05
C ALA A 25 10.49 0.09 13.42
N ALA A 26 10.22 0.28 14.72
CA ALA A 26 9.01 0.96 15.17
C ALA A 26 8.96 2.41 14.69
N PHE A 27 10.06 3.15 14.83
CA PHE A 27 10.16 4.54 14.39
C PHE A 27 9.96 4.69 12.88
N LEU A 28 10.64 3.86 12.08
CA LEU A 28 10.53 3.90 10.62
C LEU A 28 9.13 3.48 10.15
N THR A 29 8.53 2.45 10.77
CA THR A 29 7.19 1.99 10.41
C THR A 29 6.14 3.06 10.75
N LEU A 30 6.18 3.60 11.97
CA LEU A 30 5.23 4.64 12.39
C LEU A 30 5.45 5.94 11.62
N GLY A 31 6.71 6.32 11.40
CA GLY A 31 7.09 7.50 10.64
C GLY A 31 6.64 7.41 9.19
N PHE A 32 6.87 6.28 8.53
CA PHE A 32 6.39 6.04 7.17
C PHE A 32 4.86 6.02 7.12
N SER A 33 4.18 5.34 8.04
CA SER A 33 2.71 5.32 8.08
C SER A 33 2.11 6.72 8.25
N ALA A 34 2.69 7.54 9.14
CA ALA A 34 2.26 8.92 9.33
C ALA A 34 2.53 9.77 8.08
N PHE A 35 3.71 9.63 7.47
CA PHE A 35 4.07 10.30 6.23
C PHE A 35 3.13 9.90 5.08
N PHE A 36 2.85 8.61 4.93
CA PHE A 36 1.92 8.07 3.93
C PHE A 36 0.53 8.66 4.12
N LEU A 37 -0.05 8.60 5.33
CA LEU A 37 -1.36 9.19 5.61
C LEU A 37 -1.40 10.69 5.29
N LEU A 38 -0.34 11.42 5.64
CA LEU A 38 -0.25 12.85 5.37
C LEU A 38 -0.17 13.14 3.87
N VAL A 39 0.72 12.47 3.13
CA VAL A 39 0.96 12.76 1.71
C VAL A 39 -0.14 12.19 0.84
N TYR A 40 -0.45 10.90 0.97
CA TYR A 40 -1.46 10.22 0.16
C TYR A 40 -2.87 10.75 0.49
N GLY A 41 -3.22 10.81 1.78
CA GLY A 41 -4.51 11.36 2.21
C GLY A 41 -4.63 12.87 1.94
N GLY A 42 -3.55 13.63 2.19
CA GLY A 42 -3.51 15.06 1.89
C GLY A 42 -3.58 15.37 0.40
N ALA A 43 -2.88 14.63 -0.44
CA ALA A 43 -2.95 14.78 -1.90
C ALA A 43 -4.34 14.45 -2.42
N SER A 44 -4.98 13.38 -1.95
CA SER A 44 -6.38 13.07 -2.31
C SER A 44 -7.31 14.21 -1.88
N ALA A 45 -7.23 14.68 -0.63
CA ALA A 45 -8.06 15.78 -0.13
C ALA A 45 -7.84 17.11 -0.88
N LEU A 46 -6.61 17.39 -1.29
CA LEU A 46 -6.29 18.58 -2.07
C LEU A 46 -6.74 18.45 -3.53
N SER A 47 -6.62 17.25 -4.12
CA SER A 47 -7.05 16.96 -5.48
C SER A 47 -8.55 17.18 -5.69
N ALA A 48 -9.37 16.99 -4.64
CA ALA A 48 -10.80 17.27 -4.65
C ALA A 48 -11.12 18.76 -4.86
N ARG A 49 -10.18 19.66 -4.56
CA ARG A 49 -10.31 21.11 -4.75
C ARG A 49 -9.82 21.57 -6.14
N ILE A 50 -9.24 20.68 -6.92
CA ILE A 50 -8.74 21.00 -8.26
C ILE A 50 -9.92 21.01 -9.24
N PRO A 51 -10.14 22.11 -9.98
CA PRO A 51 -11.35 22.29 -10.80
C PRO A 51 -11.35 21.49 -12.10
N TRP A 52 -10.22 20.89 -12.50
CA TRP A 52 -10.14 19.98 -13.64
C TRP A 52 -10.02 18.53 -13.19
N SER A 53 -10.28 17.62 -14.12
CA SER A 53 -10.08 16.18 -13.95
C SER A 53 -9.59 15.54 -15.24
N CYS A 54 -8.92 14.42 -15.11
CA CYS A 54 -8.51 13.59 -16.22
C CYS A 54 -9.33 12.29 -16.19
N GLN A 55 -9.72 11.77 -17.34
CA GLN A 55 -10.34 10.45 -17.45
C GLN A 55 -9.37 9.53 -18.17
N GLY A 56 -9.02 8.43 -17.51
CA GLY A 56 -8.21 7.36 -18.08
C GLY A 56 -9.08 6.15 -18.36
N GLY A 57 -8.64 5.33 -19.30
CA GLY A 57 -9.28 4.06 -19.60
C GLY A 57 -9.16 3.74 -21.08
N TRP A 58 -8.95 2.46 -21.36
CA TRP A 58 -8.92 1.97 -22.73
C TRP A 58 -10.26 1.32 -23.10
N ALA A 59 -10.61 1.36 -24.38
CA ALA A 59 -11.90 0.86 -24.85
C ALA A 59 -12.16 -0.61 -24.48
N PHE A 60 -11.10 -1.42 -24.34
CA PHE A 60 -11.23 -2.82 -23.96
C PHE A 60 -11.54 -3.04 -22.47
N GLU A 61 -11.24 -2.07 -21.59
CA GLU A 61 -11.40 -2.26 -20.15
C GLU A 61 -12.88 -2.41 -19.75
N GLY A 62 -13.79 -1.79 -20.51
CA GLY A 62 -15.23 -1.97 -20.35
C GLY A 62 -15.72 -3.40 -20.63
N ALA A 63 -14.93 -4.21 -21.36
CA ALA A 63 -15.24 -5.62 -21.60
C ALA A 63 -14.74 -6.54 -20.47
N ILE A 64 -13.92 -6.04 -19.54
CA ILE A 64 -13.40 -6.84 -18.43
C ILE A 64 -14.55 -7.06 -17.41
N PRO A 65 -14.90 -8.33 -17.11
CA PRO A 65 -15.97 -8.60 -16.15
C PRO A 65 -15.58 -8.11 -14.76
N PHE A 66 -16.54 -7.51 -14.04
CA PHE A 66 -16.33 -7.08 -12.67
C PHE A 66 -16.26 -8.29 -11.73
N VAL A 67 -15.07 -8.54 -11.15
CA VAL A 67 -14.82 -9.63 -10.21
C VAL A 67 -14.41 -9.04 -8.85
N PRO A 68 -15.34 -8.85 -7.90
CA PRO A 68 -15.07 -8.14 -6.64
C PRO A 68 -14.03 -8.86 -5.77
N SER A 69 -13.92 -10.18 -5.85
CA SER A 69 -12.90 -10.96 -5.13
C SER A 69 -11.47 -10.67 -5.58
N ALA A 70 -11.26 -10.12 -6.79
CA ALA A 70 -9.94 -9.73 -7.26
C ALA A 70 -9.32 -8.62 -6.38
N ALA A 71 -10.15 -7.82 -5.70
CA ALA A 71 -9.70 -6.82 -4.73
C ALA A 71 -8.90 -7.42 -3.56
N ALA A 72 -9.05 -8.73 -3.28
CA ALA A 72 -8.23 -9.39 -2.27
C ALA A 72 -6.73 -9.34 -2.63
N LEU A 73 -6.38 -9.40 -3.92
CA LEU A 73 -4.99 -9.26 -4.38
C LEU A 73 -4.47 -7.84 -4.13
N TYR A 74 -5.30 -6.82 -4.34
CA TYR A 74 -4.94 -5.44 -4.04
C TYR A 74 -4.62 -5.26 -2.54
N LEU A 75 -5.43 -5.89 -1.68
CA LEU A 75 -5.28 -5.79 -0.23
C LEU A 75 -4.03 -6.50 0.32
N THR A 76 -3.30 -7.32 -0.45
CA THR A 76 -2.12 -8.04 0.06
C THR A 76 -0.91 -7.14 0.32
N VAL A 77 -0.85 -5.97 -0.32
CA VAL A 77 0.24 -5.00 -0.09
C VAL A 77 0.26 -4.53 1.37
N VAL A 78 -0.90 -4.32 1.99
CA VAL A 78 -1.00 -3.86 3.39
C VAL A 78 -0.34 -4.83 4.37
N PRO A 79 -0.70 -6.14 4.42
CA PRO A 79 0.00 -7.09 5.27
C PRO A 79 1.45 -7.33 4.83
N ALA A 80 1.79 -7.23 3.55
CA ALA A 80 3.18 -7.37 3.11
C ALA A 80 4.08 -6.26 3.69
N LEU A 81 3.65 -5.00 3.60
CA LEU A 81 4.32 -3.86 4.22
C LEU A 81 4.34 -3.96 5.74
N ALA A 82 3.23 -4.41 6.35
CA ALA A 82 3.17 -4.63 7.79
C ALA A 82 4.19 -5.69 8.25
N LEU A 83 4.48 -6.71 7.44
CA LEU A 83 5.46 -7.75 7.77
C LEU A 83 6.92 -7.34 7.53
N ALA A 84 7.18 -6.24 6.82
CA ALA A 84 8.51 -5.77 6.48
C ALA A 84 9.51 -5.69 7.67
N PRO A 85 9.16 -5.18 8.86
CA PRO A 85 10.11 -5.13 9.98
C PRO A 85 10.50 -6.52 10.52
N TRP A 86 9.65 -7.54 10.38
CA TRP A 86 9.96 -8.93 10.75
C TRP A 86 10.80 -9.68 9.71
N ILE A 87 10.79 -9.19 8.46
CA ILE A 87 11.55 -9.76 7.34
C ILE A 87 12.93 -9.09 7.25
N LEU A 88 12.99 -7.76 7.26
CA LEU A 88 14.21 -6.97 7.05
C LEU A 88 15.07 -6.80 8.33
N ARG A 89 14.41 -6.74 9.50
CA ARG A 89 14.96 -6.87 10.88
C ARG A 89 16.03 -5.89 11.35
N SER A 90 16.69 -5.21 10.43
CA SER A 90 17.85 -4.36 10.70
C SER A 90 17.62 -2.98 10.13
N ARG A 91 18.03 -1.95 10.87
CA ARG A 91 17.95 -0.56 10.40
C ARG A 91 18.65 -0.33 9.07
N GLY A 92 19.75 -1.06 8.80
CA GLY A 92 20.50 -0.97 7.54
C GLY A 92 19.71 -1.43 6.31
N ARG A 93 18.69 -2.27 6.50
CA ARG A 93 17.78 -2.71 5.41
C ARG A 93 16.44 -1.98 5.44
N LEU A 94 15.92 -1.69 6.63
CA LEU A 94 14.65 -0.98 6.79
C LEU A 94 14.72 0.47 6.37
N LEU A 95 15.84 1.16 6.60
CA LEU A 95 16.00 2.56 6.24
C LEU A 95 15.93 2.79 4.72
N PRO A 96 16.73 2.12 3.86
CA PRO A 96 16.62 2.31 2.42
C PRO A 96 15.25 1.89 1.88
N PHE A 97 14.65 0.84 2.43
CA PHE A 97 13.29 0.42 2.06
C PHE A 97 12.26 1.51 2.39
N ALA A 98 12.24 2.03 3.62
CA ALA A 98 11.35 3.12 4.01
C ALA A 98 11.60 4.40 3.20
N ALA A 99 12.86 4.71 2.87
CA ALA A 99 13.19 5.83 2.01
C ALA A 99 12.64 5.67 0.58
N ALA A 100 12.76 4.48 -0.01
CA ALA A 100 12.21 4.18 -1.33
C ALA A 100 10.68 4.33 -1.33
N LEU A 101 9.99 3.71 -0.38
CA LEU A 101 8.54 3.86 -0.22
C LEU A 101 8.12 5.33 -0.04
N SER A 102 8.92 6.11 0.71
CA SER A 102 8.64 7.53 0.94
C SER A 102 8.81 8.34 -0.35
N ALA A 103 9.85 8.05 -1.15
CA ALA A 103 10.07 8.71 -2.44
C ALA A 103 8.95 8.37 -3.44
N GLU A 104 8.56 7.09 -3.51
CA GLU A 104 7.43 6.64 -4.33
C GLU A 104 6.12 7.31 -3.91
N THR A 105 5.86 7.40 -2.60
CA THR A 105 4.68 8.09 -2.05
C THR A 105 4.68 9.58 -2.38
N ALA A 106 5.83 10.25 -2.25
CA ALA A 106 5.96 11.66 -2.59
C ALA A 106 5.71 11.91 -4.09
N LEU A 107 6.29 11.07 -4.95
CA LEU A 107 6.09 11.15 -6.40
C LEU A 107 4.63 10.85 -6.77
N GLY A 108 4.02 9.84 -6.14
CA GLY A 108 2.60 9.54 -6.29
C GLY A 108 1.71 10.72 -5.90
N GLY A 109 1.99 11.37 -4.77
CA GLY A 109 1.29 12.56 -4.32
C GLY A 109 1.39 13.73 -5.32
N ILE A 110 2.58 13.97 -5.90
CA ILE A 110 2.75 14.97 -6.96
C ILE A 110 1.87 14.63 -8.17
N CYS A 111 1.89 13.37 -8.61
CA CYS A 111 1.09 12.93 -9.75
C CYS A 111 -0.42 13.07 -9.51
N PHE A 112 -0.94 12.83 -8.30
CA PHE A 112 -2.37 13.03 -7.99
C PHE A 112 -2.80 14.48 -8.18
N LEU A 113 -1.93 15.42 -7.85
CA LEU A 113 -2.21 16.84 -7.97
C LEU A 113 -2.10 17.32 -9.41
N LEU A 114 -1.15 16.78 -10.18
CA LEU A 114 -0.98 17.13 -11.60
C LEU A 114 -2.05 16.46 -12.48
N PHE A 115 -2.42 15.22 -12.15
CA PHE A 115 -3.35 14.38 -12.91
C PHE A 115 -4.46 13.86 -12.00
N PRO A 116 -5.43 14.70 -11.59
CA PRO A 116 -6.58 14.28 -10.80
C PRO A 116 -7.50 13.37 -11.63
N MET A 117 -7.23 12.07 -11.60
CA MET A 117 -7.92 11.08 -12.43
C MET A 117 -9.27 10.71 -11.84
N VAL A 118 -10.36 10.77 -12.60
CA VAL A 118 -11.66 10.23 -12.15
C VAL A 118 -11.94 8.90 -12.83
N SER A 119 -12.61 8.00 -12.10
CA SER A 119 -12.92 6.67 -12.61
C SER A 119 -13.87 6.74 -13.81
N SER A 120 -13.50 6.07 -14.89
CA SER A 120 -14.33 5.97 -16.11
C SER A 120 -15.35 4.83 -16.06
N PHE A 121 -15.35 4.03 -14.99
CA PHE A 121 -16.24 2.89 -14.84
C PHE A 121 -17.60 3.28 -14.24
N PRO A 122 -18.70 2.66 -14.68
CA PRO A 122 -20.01 2.89 -14.09
C PRO A 122 -20.07 2.38 -12.65
N PRO A 123 -20.97 2.93 -11.82
CA PRO A 123 -21.23 2.44 -10.47
C PRO A 123 -21.52 0.93 -10.45
N ARG A 124 -20.92 0.22 -9.48
CA ARG A 124 -21.04 -1.25 -9.40
C ARG A 124 -22.40 -1.66 -8.81
N PRO A 125 -23.04 -2.72 -9.34
CA PRO A 125 -24.34 -3.16 -8.84
C PRO A 125 -24.25 -3.66 -7.39
N VAL A 126 -25.19 -3.24 -6.55
CA VAL A 126 -25.23 -3.55 -5.10
C VAL A 126 -25.16 -5.06 -4.82
N ALA A 127 -25.81 -5.87 -5.66
CA ALA A 127 -25.78 -7.33 -5.54
C ALA A 127 -24.35 -7.91 -5.64
N ALA A 128 -23.50 -7.35 -6.51
CA ALA A 128 -22.11 -7.78 -6.66
C ALA A 128 -21.22 -7.35 -5.47
N LEU A 129 -21.71 -6.47 -4.60
CA LEU A 129 -21.02 -6.05 -3.39
C LEU A 129 -21.42 -6.89 -2.16
N SER A 130 -22.27 -7.90 -2.31
CA SER A 130 -22.59 -8.83 -1.22
C SER A 130 -21.49 -9.89 -1.02
N GLY A 131 -21.45 -10.50 0.18
CA GLY A 131 -20.50 -11.58 0.51
C GLY A 131 -19.04 -11.13 0.72
N ALA A 132 -18.14 -12.10 0.84
CA ALA A 132 -16.72 -11.86 1.17
C ALA A 132 -15.96 -11.11 0.06
N GLY A 133 -16.23 -11.42 -1.21
CA GLY A 133 -15.64 -10.69 -2.34
C GLY A 133 -16.07 -9.23 -2.36
N GLY A 134 -17.35 -8.96 -2.12
CA GLY A 134 -17.85 -7.60 -1.99
C GLY A 134 -17.27 -6.83 -0.79
N LEU A 135 -17.00 -7.50 0.33
CA LEU A 135 -16.29 -6.91 1.47
C LEU A 135 -14.86 -6.52 1.09
N ALA A 136 -14.11 -7.42 0.44
CA ALA A 136 -12.75 -7.14 -0.04
C ALA A 136 -12.73 -5.93 -0.99
N PHE A 137 -13.68 -5.88 -1.93
CA PHE A 137 -13.82 -4.73 -2.84
C PHE A 137 -14.08 -3.43 -2.08
N ARG A 138 -15.05 -3.38 -1.16
CA ARG A 138 -15.34 -2.16 -0.39
C ARG A 138 -14.15 -1.69 0.45
N LEU A 139 -13.39 -2.61 1.02
CA LEU A 139 -12.18 -2.25 1.78
C LEU A 139 -11.11 -1.68 0.86
N ALA A 140 -10.88 -2.29 -0.31
CA ALA A 140 -9.94 -1.79 -1.30
C ALA A 140 -10.36 -0.40 -1.82
N ASP A 141 -11.64 -0.23 -2.15
CA ASP A 141 -12.23 1.02 -2.62
C ASP A 141 -12.10 2.14 -1.57
N PHE A 142 -12.36 1.82 -0.30
CA PHE A 142 -12.14 2.76 0.81
C PHE A 142 -10.68 3.20 0.92
N LEU A 143 -9.72 2.27 0.77
CA LEU A 143 -8.29 2.59 0.81
C LEU A 143 -7.81 3.29 -0.46
N ASN A 144 -8.48 3.10 -1.59
CA ASN A 144 -8.12 3.71 -2.87
C ASN A 144 -8.29 5.23 -2.83
N LEU A 145 -9.13 5.77 -1.94
CA LEU A 145 -9.50 7.17 -1.88
C LEU A 145 -10.06 7.69 -3.22
N GLU A 146 -10.36 8.98 -3.28
CA GLU A 146 -10.80 9.62 -4.51
C GLU A 146 -9.62 10.13 -5.33
N ARG A 147 -9.81 10.08 -6.65
CA ARG A 147 -8.91 10.59 -7.68
C ARG A 147 -7.53 9.93 -7.80
N ASN A 148 -7.42 8.70 -7.31
CA ASN A 148 -6.20 7.88 -7.31
C ASN A 148 -6.32 6.71 -8.30
N GLU A 149 -6.44 7.03 -9.59
CA GLU A 149 -6.34 6.00 -10.65
C GLU A 149 -4.94 5.99 -11.29
N LEU A 150 -4.10 6.99 -10.97
CA LEU A 150 -2.73 7.12 -11.46
C LEU A 150 -1.87 7.95 -10.50
N PRO A 151 -0.64 7.53 -10.17
CA PRO A 151 -0.01 6.23 -10.44
C PRO A 151 -0.45 5.16 -9.42
N SER A 152 -0.32 3.89 -9.79
CA SER A 152 -0.61 2.79 -8.87
C SER A 152 0.50 2.65 -7.81
N LEU A 153 0.32 3.31 -6.66
CA LEU A 153 1.23 3.16 -5.52
C LEU A 153 1.30 1.73 -5.00
N HIS A 154 0.21 0.97 -5.11
CA HIS A 154 0.19 -0.45 -4.71
C HIS A 154 1.15 -1.28 -5.55
N VAL A 155 1.22 -1.03 -6.87
CA VAL A 155 2.17 -1.69 -7.75
C VAL A 155 3.59 -1.23 -7.44
N ALA A 156 3.82 0.07 -7.20
CA ALA A 156 5.13 0.58 -6.82
C ALA A 156 5.65 -0.13 -5.56
N PHE A 157 4.86 -0.16 -4.48
CA PHE A 157 5.21 -0.82 -3.23
C PHE A 157 5.43 -2.34 -3.36
N ALA A 158 4.75 -2.99 -4.30
CA ALA A 158 4.89 -4.43 -4.52
C ALA A 158 6.25 -4.80 -5.15
N VAL A 159 6.96 -3.85 -5.74
CA VAL A 159 8.24 -4.09 -6.46
C VAL A 159 9.44 -3.37 -5.82
N THR A 160 9.26 -2.71 -4.68
CA THR A 160 10.31 -2.06 -3.88
C THR A 160 11.16 -3.07 -3.11
#